data_AF-A0A5E4CIJ2-F1
#
_entry.id   AF-A0A5E4CIJ2-F1
#
_cell.length_a   1.000
_cell.length_b   1.000
_cell.length_c   1.000
_cell.angle_alpha   90.00
_cell.angle_beta   90.00
_cell.angle_gamma   90.00
#
_symmetry.space_group_name_H-M   'P 1'
#
loop_
_entity.id
_entity.type
_entity.pdbx_description
1 polymer ?
#
loop_
_entity_poly.entity_id
_entity_poly.type
_entity_poly.pdbx_seq_one_letter_code
_entity_poly.pdbx_strand_id
1 'polypeptide(L)'
;MASKADHNHSSQMLWDQAQNEPLFHMLSDPEAYVFTCVNQTAEQQELEDEQQRLCDVRPFLPMLHLVTRQGDRMEKLINSQISLLIGKGRAHLACSCPTGLHEFDCLQDPEVNDFRTKMRQFSEEAAARRQQLAWEAWLQYSFPLQLEPSTRSWGDSNTSQISNPDLLVNVKFEGSRVSP
;
A
#
# COMPACT_ATOMS: atom_id res chain seq x y z
N MET A 1 -11.03 -22.49 12.31
CA MET A 1 -10.51 -22.93 10.99
C MET A 1 -10.56 -21.71 10.09
N ALA A 2 -9.41 -21.10 9.80
CA ALA A 2 -9.36 -19.89 8.98
C ALA A 2 -9.64 -20.27 7.52
N SER A 3 -10.70 -19.72 6.92
CA SER A 3 -11.01 -19.90 5.51
C SER A 3 -9.86 -19.33 4.70
N LYS A 4 -9.12 -20.20 3.99
CA LYS A 4 -8.01 -19.87 3.09
C LYS A 4 -8.50 -19.48 1.68
N ALA A 5 -9.78 -19.21 1.51
CA ALA A 5 -10.32 -18.85 0.21
C ALA A 5 -9.86 -17.45 -0.19
N ASP A 6 -9.20 -17.37 -1.34
CA ASP A 6 -8.96 -16.10 -2.03
C ASP A 6 -10.29 -15.54 -2.52
N HIS A 7 -10.33 -14.22 -2.70
CA HIS A 7 -11.54 -13.53 -3.13
C HIS A 7 -12.06 -14.05 -4.47
N ASN A 8 -11.17 -14.27 -5.44
CA ASN A 8 -11.52 -14.80 -6.77
C ASN A 8 -12.19 -16.18 -6.72
N HIS A 9 -11.77 -17.06 -5.81
CA HIS A 9 -12.38 -18.37 -5.66
C HIS A 9 -13.81 -18.26 -5.11
N SER A 10 -14.03 -17.29 -4.22
CA SER A 10 -15.33 -17.00 -3.64
C SER A 10 -16.29 -16.38 -4.67
N SER A 11 -15.79 -15.51 -5.55
CA SER A 11 -16.56 -14.94 -6.67
C SER A 11 -17.07 -16.02 -7.63
N GLN A 12 -16.21 -16.98 -8.01
CA GLN A 12 -16.59 -18.08 -8.90
C GLN A 12 -17.68 -18.96 -8.28
N MET A 13 -17.52 -19.36 -7.02
CA MET A 13 -18.54 -20.12 -6.29
C MET A 13 -19.86 -19.35 -6.16
N LEU A 14 -19.80 -18.04 -5.94
CA LEU A 14 -20.99 -17.21 -5.81
C LEU A 14 -21.77 -17.14 -7.13
N TRP A 15 -21.09 -17.07 -8.27
CA TRP A 15 -21.75 -17.02 -9.59
C TRP A 15 -22.37 -18.36 -9.97
N ASP A 16 -21.71 -19.47 -9.62
CA ASP A 16 -22.27 -20.82 -9.80
C ASP A 16 -23.55 -20.99 -8.96
N GLN A 17 -23.53 -20.52 -7.71
CA GLN A 17 -24.70 -20.58 -6.84
C GLN A 17 -25.82 -19.62 -7.30
N ALA A 18 -25.48 -18.42 -7.76
CA ALA A 18 -26.45 -17.39 -8.16
C ALA A 18 -27.29 -17.82 -9.38
N GLN A 19 -26.83 -18.75 -10.22
CA GLN A 19 -27.62 -19.30 -11.32
C GLN A 19 -28.91 -20.00 -10.84
N ASN A 20 -28.92 -20.47 -9.59
CA ASN A 20 -30.06 -21.14 -8.97
C ASN A 20 -31.02 -20.16 -8.27
N GLU A 21 -30.69 -18.87 -8.22
CA GLU A 21 -31.47 -17.83 -7.54
C GLU A 21 -32.34 -17.04 -8.53
N PRO A 22 -33.49 -16.50 -8.09
CA PRO A 22 -34.33 -15.66 -8.95
C PRO A 22 -33.58 -14.40 -9.38
N LEU A 23 -33.95 -13.86 -10.55
CA LEU A 23 -33.38 -12.64 -11.14
C LEU A 23 -31.91 -12.73 -11.58
N PHE A 24 -31.32 -13.93 -11.69
CA PHE A 24 -29.96 -14.10 -12.19
C PHE A 24 -29.70 -13.42 -13.54
N HIS A 25 -30.70 -13.43 -14.44
CA HIS A 25 -30.63 -12.78 -15.76
C HIS A 25 -30.44 -11.24 -15.70
N MET A 26 -30.61 -10.61 -14.53
CA MET A 26 -30.32 -9.19 -14.32
C MET A 26 -28.87 -8.92 -13.95
N LEU A 27 -28.11 -9.94 -13.56
CA LEU A 27 -26.69 -9.81 -13.25
C LEU A 27 -25.88 -9.76 -14.56
N SER A 28 -24.89 -8.85 -14.60
CA SER A 28 -23.91 -8.76 -15.69
C SER A 28 -22.74 -9.73 -15.45
N ASP A 29 -21.70 -9.62 -16.29
CA ASP A 29 -20.48 -10.40 -16.13
C ASP A 29 -19.87 -10.24 -14.71
N PRO A 30 -19.30 -11.31 -14.12
CA PRO A 30 -18.71 -11.26 -12.79
C PRO A 30 -17.62 -10.18 -12.64
N GLU A 31 -16.88 -9.90 -13.72
CA GLU A 31 -15.83 -8.87 -13.73
C GLU A 31 -16.37 -7.43 -13.58
N ALA A 32 -17.66 -7.21 -13.84
CA ALA A 32 -18.33 -5.93 -13.68
C ALA A 32 -18.67 -5.60 -12.22
N TYR A 33 -18.43 -6.53 -11.30
CA TYR A 33 -18.75 -6.37 -9.89
C TYR A 33 -17.50 -6.44 -9.01
N VAL A 34 -17.60 -5.78 -7.84
CA VAL A 34 -16.63 -5.85 -6.77
C VAL A 34 -17.37 -6.10 -5.47
N PHE A 35 -16.76 -6.85 -4.57
CA PHE A 35 -17.32 -7.03 -3.24
C PHE A 35 -16.95 -5.87 -2.33
N THR A 36 -17.89 -5.52 -1.47
CA THR A 36 -17.72 -4.52 -0.44
C THR A 36 -18.10 -5.11 0.91
N CYS A 37 -17.47 -4.62 1.97
CA CYS A 37 -17.81 -5.01 3.33
C CYS A 37 -17.69 -3.82 4.26
N VAL A 38 -18.38 -3.89 5.40
CA VAL A 38 -18.13 -2.96 6.50
C VAL A 38 -16.94 -3.50 7.29
N ASN A 39 -15.87 -2.73 7.39
CA ASN A 39 -14.67 -3.09 8.14
C ASN A 39 -14.89 -2.88 9.66
N GLN A 40 -13.91 -3.28 10.48
CA GLN A 40 -13.95 -3.08 11.95
C GLN A 40 -14.03 -1.60 12.39
N THR A 41 -13.77 -0.65 11.48
CA THR A 41 -13.84 0.78 11.75
C THR A 41 -15.19 1.38 11.31
N ALA A 42 -16.17 0.54 10.97
CA ALA A 42 -17.51 0.92 10.51
C ALA A 42 -17.52 1.70 9.18
N GLU A 43 -16.47 1.53 8.37
CA GLU A 43 -16.36 2.09 7.03
C GLU A 43 -16.63 1.02 5.98
N GLN A 44 -17.25 1.42 4.87
CA GLN A 44 -17.45 0.54 3.72
C GLN A 44 -16.13 0.47 2.93
N GLN A 45 -15.57 -0.73 2.81
CA GLN A 45 -14.35 -1.03 2.09
C GLN A 45 -14.67 -1.86 0.84
N GLU A 46 -14.15 -1.43 -0.32
CA GLU A 46 -14.19 -2.21 -1.55
C GLU A 46 -12.97 -3.15 -1.62
N LEU A 47 -13.21 -4.42 -1.97
CA LEU A 47 -12.21 -5.48 -2.05
C LEU A 47 -11.69 -5.60 -3.49
N GLU A 48 -10.93 -4.60 -3.94
CA GLU A 48 -10.35 -4.58 -5.30
C GLU A 48 -9.09 -5.44 -5.45
N ASP A 49 -8.44 -5.78 -4.33
CA ASP A 49 -7.27 -6.67 -4.31
C ASP A 49 -7.73 -8.12 -4.32
N GLU A 50 -7.69 -8.73 -5.50
CA GLU A 50 -8.08 -10.11 -5.73
C GLU A 50 -7.12 -11.13 -5.07
N GLN A 51 -5.90 -10.71 -4.73
CA GLN A 51 -4.91 -11.53 -4.02
C GLN A 51 -5.10 -11.45 -2.50
N GLN A 52 -5.96 -10.55 -2.01
CA GLN A 52 -6.26 -10.41 -0.61
C GLN A 52 -7.18 -11.56 -0.16
N ARG A 53 -6.73 -12.30 0.85
CA ARG A 53 -7.54 -13.38 1.44
C ARG A 53 -8.66 -12.80 2.28
N LEU A 54 -9.83 -13.45 2.27
CA LEU A 54 -10.98 -13.03 3.10
C LEU A 54 -10.68 -12.96 4.60
N CYS A 55 -9.73 -13.77 5.10
CA CYS A 55 -9.30 -13.72 6.50
C CYS A 55 -8.55 -12.42 6.86
N ASP A 56 -7.90 -11.79 5.89
CA ASP A 56 -7.12 -10.56 6.09
C ASP A 56 -8.02 -9.31 6.03
N VAL A 57 -9.19 -9.41 5.40
CA VAL A 57 -10.19 -8.33 5.28
C VAL A 57 -10.81 -7.96 6.63
N ARG A 58 -11.01 -8.93 7.53
CA ARG A 58 -11.59 -8.75 8.87
C ARG A 58 -12.83 -7.84 8.87
N PRO A 59 -13.93 -8.23 8.20
CA PRO A 59 -15.15 -7.43 8.21
C PRO A 59 -15.79 -7.42 9.62
N PHE A 60 -16.57 -6.37 9.92
CA PHE A 60 -17.31 -6.23 11.18
C PHE A 60 -18.38 -7.32 11.33
N LEU A 61 -19.01 -7.71 10.22
CA LEU A 61 -19.94 -8.83 10.12
C LEU A 61 -19.51 -9.77 8.99
N PRO A 62 -19.84 -11.07 9.05
CA PRO A 62 -19.55 -12.03 7.98
C PRO A 62 -20.51 -11.84 6.80
N MET A 63 -20.61 -10.62 6.27
CA MET A 63 -21.49 -10.21 5.18
C MET A 63 -20.66 -9.45 4.15
N LEU A 64 -20.80 -9.86 2.90
CA LEU A 64 -20.21 -9.17 1.74
C LEU A 64 -21.34 -8.71 0.83
N HIS A 65 -21.24 -7.48 0.35
CA HIS A 65 -22.17 -6.90 -0.61
C HIS A 65 -21.52 -6.82 -1.98
N LEU A 66 -22.25 -7.22 -3.01
CA LEU A 66 -21.80 -7.11 -4.37
C LEU A 66 -22.29 -5.79 -4.96
N VAL A 67 -21.37 -4.97 -5.48
CA VAL A 67 -21.71 -3.69 -6.14
C VAL A 67 -21.07 -3.62 -7.51
N THR A 68 -21.66 -2.86 -8.42
CA THR A 68 -21.06 -2.59 -9.74
C THR A 68 -19.76 -1.82 -9.56
N ARG A 69 -18.70 -2.25 -10.22
CA ARG A 69 -17.43 -1.53 -10.26
C ARG A 69 -17.64 -0.13 -10.84
N GLN A 70 -17.12 0.87 -10.15
CA GLN A 70 -17.14 2.27 -10.58
C GLN A 70 -15.75 2.87 -10.41
N GLY A 71 -15.31 3.72 -11.35
CA GLY A 71 -14.01 4.40 -11.26
C GLY A 71 -12.80 3.53 -11.62
N ASP A 72 -11.61 4.10 -11.48
CA ASP A 72 -10.34 3.44 -11.84
C ASP A 72 -9.88 2.50 -10.70
N ARG A 73 -9.71 1.22 -11.03
CA ARG A 73 -9.25 0.19 -10.09
C ARG A 73 -7.86 0.48 -9.53
N MET A 74 -6.92 0.91 -10.37
CA MET A 74 -5.54 1.15 -9.95
C MET A 74 -5.47 2.33 -8.99
N GLU A 75 -6.24 3.39 -9.28
CA GLU A 75 -6.36 4.55 -8.39
C GLU A 75 -6.92 4.15 -7.02
N LYS A 76 -7.99 3.34 -6.99
CA LYS A 76 -8.59 2.84 -5.74
C LYS A 76 -7.62 1.97 -4.93
N LEU A 77 -6.85 1.10 -5.58
CA LEU A 77 -5.84 0.27 -4.92
C LEU A 77 -4.74 1.12 -4.28
N ILE A 78 -4.19 2.08 -5.02
CA ILE A 78 -3.17 3.00 -4.50
C ILE A 78 -3.75 3.81 -3.34
N ASN A 79 -4.95 4.35 -3.49
CA ASN A 79 -5.62 5.14 -2.46
C ASN A 79 -5.85 4.33 -1.18
N SER A 80 -6.30 3.08 -1.31
CA SER A 80 -6.44 2.15 -0.19
C SER A 80 -5.11 1.90 0.54
N GLN A 81 -4.03 1.65 -0.21
CA GLN A 81 -2.69 1.43 0.36
C GLN A 81 -2.17 2.69 1.08
N ILE A 82 -2.38 3.86 0.49
CA ILE A 82 -2.03 5.15 1.12
C ILE A 82 -2.83 5.34 2.42
N SER A 83 -4.15 5.13 2.40
CA SER A 83 -4.99 5.23 3.59
C SER A 83 -4.53 4.29 4.71
N LEU A 84 -4.13 3.06 4.37
CA LEU A 84 -3.59 2.08 5.31
C LEU A 84 -2.27 2.56 5.92
N LEU A 85 -1.34 3.07 5.11
CA LEU A 85 -0.03 3.56 5.57
C LEU A 85 -0.14 4.82 6.43
N ILE A 86 -1.06 5.73 6.10
CA ILE A 86 -1.32 6.94 6.89
C ILE A 86 -2.04 6.58 8.20
N GLY A 87 -2.69 5.41 8.27
CA GLY A 87 -3.47 4.98 9.43
C GLY A 87 -4.79 5.77 9.60
N LYS A 88 -5.22 6.47 8.55
CA LYS A 88 -6.41 7.36 8.56
C LYS A 88 -7.74 6.68 8.27
N GLY A 89 -7.81 5.35 8.14
CA GLY A 89 -9.08 4.61 8.32
C GLY A 89 -9.58 4.58 9.77
N ARG A 90 -9.28 5.63 10.57
CA ARG A 90 -9.52 5.70 12.01
C ARG A 90 -10.26 6.96 12.44
N ALA A 91 -10.71 7.81 11.52
CA ALA A 91 -11.36 9.05 11.89
C ALA A 91 -12.56 9.39 11.02
N HIS A 92 -13.74 9.03 11.57
CA HIS A 92 -14.96 9.83 11.55
C HIS A 92 -15.98 9.55 10.43
N LEU A 93 -16.73 8.45 10.58
CA LEU A 93 -18.22 8.30 10.64
C LEU A 93 -19.17 9.25 9.87
N ALA A 94 -18.73 10.14 8.99
CA ALA A 94 -19.56 11.22 8.43
C ALA A 94 -19.62 11.25 6.89
N CYS A 95 -18.84 10.43 6.18
CA CYS A 95 -18.87 10.42 4.72
C CYS A 95 -19.15 9.01 4.18
N SER A 96 -20.22 8.91 3.39
CA SER A 96 -20.69 7.73 2.65
C SER A 96 -19.77 7.36 1.47
N CYS A 97 -18.46 7.54 1.64
CA CYS A 97 -17.49 7.47 0.55
C CYS A 97 -16.44 6.40 0.90
N PRO A 98 -16.23 5.35 0.09
CA PRO A 98 -15.58 4.11 0.53
C PRO A 98 -14.05 4.17 0.75
N THR A 99 -13.44 5.33 0.88
CA THR A 99 -11.97 5.46 0.99
C THR A 99 -11.58 6.68 1.81
N GLY A 100 -10.78 6.49 2.86
CA GLY A 100 -10.34 7.55 3.79
C GLY A 100 -9.49 8.68 3.19
N LEU A 101 -9.20 8.66 1.88
CA LEU A 101 -8.66 9.83 1.16
C LEU A 101 -9.75 10.78 0.64
N HIS A 102 -10.98 10.29 0.45
CA HIS A 102 -12.08 11.12 -0.05
C HIS A 102 -12.63 12.08 1.01
N GLU A 103 -12.36 11.84 2.30
CA GLU A 103 -12.65 12.79 3.38
C GLU A 103 -12.02 14.16 3.11
N PHE A 104 -10.81 14.18 2.53
CA PHE A 104 -10.13 15.43 2.17
C PHE A 104 -10.78 16.13 0.98
N ASP A 105 -11.45 15.38 0.11
CA ASP A 105 -12.22 15.95 -1.00
C ASP A 105 -13.52 16.58 -0.47
N CYS A 106 -14.11 16.01 0.59
CA CYS A 106 -15.30 16.52 1.25
C CYS A 106 -15.09 17.76 2.12
N LEU A 107 -13.88 17.99 2.64
CA LEU A 107 -13.58 19.10 3.55
C LEU A 107 -13.77 20.50 2.91
N GLN A 108 -13.76 20.60 1.57
CA GLN A 108 -13.93 21.85 0.78
C GLN A 108 -13.15 23.07 1.31
N ASP A 109 -12.06 22.85 2.04
CA ASP A 109 -11.22 23.92 2.58
C ASP A 109 -10.22 24.37 1.50
N PRO A 110 -10.22 25.66 1.10
CA PRO A 110 -9.33 26.16 0.07
C PRO A 110 -7.84 26.06 0.45
N GLU A 111 -7.48 26.18 1.73
CA GLU A 111 -6.10 26.04 2.21
C GLU A 111 -5.63 24.59 2.08
N VAL A 112 -6.48 23.63 2.48
CA VAL A 112 -6.19 22.20 2.36
C VAL A 112 -6.03 21.80 0.89
N ASN A 113 -6.90 22.30 0.01
CA ASN A 113 -6.85 22.01 -1.42
C ASN A 113 -5.61 22.61 -2.10
N ASP A 114 -5.23 23.85 -1.75
CA ASP A 114 -4.01 24.48 -2.23
C ASP A 114 -2.76 23.71 -1.78
N PHE A 115 -2.70 23.32 -0.50
CA PHE A 115 -1.62 22.49 0.03
C PHE A 115 -1.50 21.14 -0.71
N ARG A 116 -2.62 20.43 -0.90
CA ARG A 116 -2.64 19.13 -1.62
C ARG A 116 -2.14 19.28 -3.05
N THR A 117 -2.55 20.34 -3.73
CA THR A 117 -2.13 20.63 -5.11
C THR A 117 -0.63 20.92 -5.19
N LYS A 118 -0.12 21.80 -4.32
CA LYS A 118 1.31 22.13 -4.27
C LYS A 118 2.18 20.93 -3.92
N MET A 119 1.75 20.10 -2.95
CA MET A 119 2.51 18.93 -2.53
C MET A 119 2.51 17.82 -3.58
N ARG A 120 1.41 17.68 -4.34
CA ARG A 120 1.35 16.81 -5.53
C ARG A 120 2.42 17.23 -6.54
N GLN A 121 2.44 18.51 -6.92
CA GLN A 121 3.42 19.02 -7.88
C GLN A 121 4.87 18.78 -7.41
N PHE A 122 5.16 19.11 -6.15
CA PHE A 122 6.49 18.86 -5.57
C PHE A 122 6.90 17.38 -5.65
N SER A 123 5.95 16.48 -5.37
CA SER A 123 6.17 15.03 -5.39
C SER A 123 6.41 14.52 -6.81
N GLU A 124 5.66 15.04 -7.79
CA GLU A 124 5.81 14.73 -9.22
C GLU A 124 7.16 15.20 -9.74
N GLU A 125 7.59 16.42 -9.42
CA GLU A 125 8.90 16.95 -9.77
C GLU A 125 10.05 16.14 -9.14
N ALA A 126 9.88 15.71 -7.87
CA ALA A 126 10.85 14.85 -7.21
C ALA A 126 10.91 13.44 -7.85
N ALA A 127 9.76 12.88 -8.26
CA ALA A 127 9.70 11.60 -8.95
C ALA A 127 10.30 11.65 -10.35
N ALA A 128 10.01 12.70 -11.12
CA ALA A 128 10.59 12.93 -12.45
C ALA A 128 12.12 13.05 -12.38
N ARG A 129 12.64 13.80 -11.40
CA ARG A 129 14.09 13.89 -11.16
C ARG A 129 14.71 12.53 -10.87
N ARG A 130 14.04 11.69 -10.06
CA ARG A 130 14.50 10.32 -9.75
C ARG A 130 14.56 9.42 -10.97
N GLN A 131 13.57 9.52 -11.86
CA GLN A 131 13.51 8.71 -13.08
C GLN A 131 14.61 9.06 -14.09
N GLN A 132 15.14 10.28 -14.01
CA GLN A 132 16.24 10.76 -14.87
C GLN A 132 17.63 10.44 -14.30
N LEU A 133 17.73 9.87 -13.10
CA LEU A 133 19.03 9.55 -12.49
C LEU A 133 19.73 8.43 -13.27
N ALA A 134 21.04 8.62 -13.48
CA ALA A 134 21.90 7.53 -13.88
C ALA A 134 21.95 6.46 -12.77
N TRP A 135 22.28 5.22 -13.15
CA TRP A 135 22.25 4.07 -12.24
C TRP A 135 23.07 4.27 -10.95
N GLU A 136 24.21 4.98 -11.01
CA GLU A 136 25.04 5.29 -9.83
C GLU A 136 24.31 6.20 -8.83
N ALA A 137 23.70 7.27 -9.34
CA ALA A 137 22.96 8.23 -8.52
C ALA A 137 21.66 7.61 -7.99
N TRP A 138 21.01 6.75 -8.79
CA TRP A 138 19.87 5.95 -8.33
C TRP A 138 20.28 5.02 -7.18
N LEU A 139 21.42 4.33 -7.28
CA LEU A 139 21.92 3.44 -6.23
C LEU A 139 22.15 4.20 -4.92
N GLN A 140 22.82 5.36 -4.98
CA GLN A 140 23.07 6.19 -3.80
C GLN A 140 21.78 6.73 -3.17
N TYR A 141 20.76 7.02 -3.99
CA TYR A 141 19.46 7.44 -3.49
C TYR A 141 18.70 6.29 -2.80
N SER A 142 18.69 5.11 -3.41
CA SER A 142 18.02 3.93 -2.87
C SER A 142 18.70 3.36 -1.62
N PHE A 143 20.02 3.50 -1.54
CA PHE A 143 20.85 3.01 -0.44
C PHE A 143 21.73 4.14 0.09
N PRO A 144 21.18 5.08 0.88
CA PRO A 144 21.93 6.21 1.39
C PRO A 144 23.06 5.75 2.31
N LEU A 145 24.25 6.30 2.11
CA LEU A 145 25.41 6.05 2.96
C LEU A 145 25.13 6.59 4.37
N GLN A 146 25.15 5.72 5.37
CA GLN A 146 25.00 6.08 6.77
C GLN A 146 26.37 6.46 7.34
N LEU A 147 26.82 7.67 7.04
CA LEU A 147 28.08 8.22 7.56
C LEU A 147 27.81 9.07 8.80
N GLU A 148 28.66 8.94 9.81
CA GLU A 148 28.65 9.84 10.97
C GLU A 148 29.03 11.27 10.54
N PRO A 149 28.35 12.31 11.05
CA PRO A 149 28.74 13.70 10.82
C PRO A 149 30.18 13.91 11.29
N SER A 150 31.09 14.19 10.36
CA SER A 150 32.51 14.36 10.65
C SER A 150 32.76 15.68 11.39
N THR A 151 32.56 15.65 12.72
CA THR A 151 32.86 16.77 13.63
C THR A 151 34.12 16.52 14.46
N ARG A 152 34.75 15.35 14.33
CA ARG A 152 36.00 15.01 15.02
C ARG A 152 37.00 14.43 14.03
N SER A 153 38.17 15.04 13.98
CA SER A 153 39.39 14.35 13.54
C SER A 153 39.48 13.05 14.34
N TRP A 154 39.86 11.96 13.68
CA TRP A 154 39.97 10.59 14.21
C TRP A 154 41.04 10.45 15.34
N GLY A 155 41.40 11.56 16.01
CA GLY A 155 42.44 11.67 17.04
C GLY A 155 42.05 12.39 18.34
N ASP A 156 40.92 13.11 18.42
CA ASP A 156 40.64 13.98 19.59
C ASP A 156 39.67 13.39 20.63
N SER A 157 39.39 12.09 20.58
CA SER A 157 38.49 11.44 21.56
C SER A 157 38.98 10.06 21.92
N ASN A 158 39.69 9.97 23.06
CA ASN A 158 39.99 8.73 23.80
C ASN A 158 40.18 7.48 22.92
N THR A 159 41.05 7.55 21.91
CA THR A 159 41.45 6.42 21.07
C THR A 159 42.44 5.48 21.77
N SER A 160 42.48 5.46 23.10
CA SER A 160 43.24 4.47 23.87
C SER A 160 42.70 3.04 23.71
N GLN A 161 41.59 2.84 22.99
CA GLN A 161 40.94 1.54 22.81
C GLN A 161 41.12 0.91 21.42
N ILE A 162 41.77 1.58 20.47
CA ILE A 162 42.13 0.96 19.18
C ILE A 162 43.63 0.68 19.20
N SER A 163 44.02 -0.40 19.90
CA SER A 163 45.41 -0.81 20.03
C SER A 163 45.98 -1.50 18.78
N ASN A 164 45.28 -1.47 17.65
CA ASN A 164 45.77 -1.92 16.34
C ASN A 164 45.18 -1.02 15.23
N PRO A 165 46.01 -0.38 14.37
CA PRO A 165 45.53 0.42 13.24
C PRO A 165 44.97 -0.45 12.10
N ASP A 166 45.18 -1.76 12.15
CA ASP A 166 44.75 -2.68 11.12
C ASP A 166 43.27 -3.04 11.27
N LEU A 167 42.47 -2.57 10.31
CA LEU A 167 41.05 -2.90 10.20
C LEU A 167 40.88 -4.27 9.53
N LEU A 168 40.43 -5.27 10.31
CA LEU A 168 40.04 -6.54 9.74
C LEU A 168 38.60 -6.46 9.22
N VAL A 169 38.43 -6.55 7.89
CA VAL A 169 37.11 -6.59 7.23
C VAL A 169 36.85 -8.00 6.71
N ASN A 170 35.71 -8.58 7.11
CA ASN A 170 35.25 -9.85 6.56
C ASN A 170 34.22 -9.58 5.46
N VAL A 171 34.57 -9.86 4.22
CA VAL A 171 33.67 -9.75 3.06
C VAL A 171 33.16 -11.14 2.71
N LYS A 172 31.83 -11.31 2.73
CA LYS A 172 31.18 -12.55 2.30
C LYS A 172 30.60 -12.37 0.90
N PHE A 173 30.80 -13.37 0.06
CA PHE A 173 30.15 -13.50 -1.24
C PHE A 173 29.09 -14.60 -1.14
N GLU A 174 27.83 -14.26 -1.37
CA GLU A 174 26.73 -15.23 -1.42
C GLU A 174 26.37 -15.43 -2.90
N GLY A 175 26.85 -16.51 -3.52
CA GLY A 175 26.66 -16.65 -4.98
C GLY A 175 27.33 -17.81 -5.73
N SER A 176 27.96 -18.79 -5.09
CA SER A 176 28.43 -20.00 -5.80
C SER A 176 27.55 -21.21 -5.49
N ARG A 177 26.33 -21.21 -6.01
CA ARG A 177 25.64 -22.48 -6.29
C ARG A 177 26.37 -23.09 -7.49
N VAL A 178 27.37 -23.92 -7.21
CA VAL A 178 27.89 -24.85 -8.22
C VAL A 178 26.80 -25.91 -8.39
N SER A 179 26.13 -25.90 -9.54
CA SER A 179 25.22 -26.96 -9.99
C SER A 179 25.96 -28.32 -10.04
N PRO A 180 25.24 -29.45 -9.88
CA PRO A 180 25.77 -30.73 -9.37
C PRO A 180 26.85 -31.39 -10.23
#